data_AF-A0A135ZAX9-F1
#
_entry.id   AF-A0A135ZAX9-F1
#
_cell.length_a   1.000
_cell.length_b   1.000
_cell.length_c   1.000
_cell.angle_alpha   90.00
_cell.angle_beta   90.00
_cell.angle_gamma   90.00
#
_symmetry.space_group_name_H-M   'P 1'
#
loop_
_entity.id
_entity.type
_entity.pdbx_description
1 polymer ?
#
loop_
_entity_poly.entity_id
_entity_poly.type
_entity_poly.pdbx_seq_one_letter_code
_entity_poly.pdbx_strand_id
1 'polypeptide(L)'
;MKHRKLLVKLHGQTLTLNAFASAYGIPYSTALRYYNRGFRNEQLLETILQKRFSTIQVKGRTFKTKKEAAQYFNMSYSTFLRKMQNKQL
;
A
#
# COMPACT_ATOMS: atom_id res chain seq x y z
N MET A 1 7.52 13.40 28.47
CA MET A 1 7.58 12.05 27.87
C MET A 1 8.63 12.03 26.76
N LYS A 2 9.61 11.11 26.77
CA LYS A 2 10.56 10.98 25.65
C LYS A 2 9.84 10.35 24.46
N HIS A 3 9.64 11.11 23.38
CA HIS A 3 9.15 10.54 22.12
C HIS A 3 10.23 9.60 21.56
N ARG A 4 9.97 8.29 21.58
CA ARG A 4 10.86 7.31 20.97
C ARG A 4 10.84 7.52 19.45
N LYS A 5 11.97 7.92 18.88
CA LYS A 5 12.12 8.03 17.42
C LYS A 5 12.02 6.63 16.81
N LEU A 6 11.07 6.44 15.89
CA LEU A 6 10.96 5.22 15.11
C LEU A 6 12.04 5.24 14.03
N LEU A 7 12.85 4.17 13.97
CA LEU A 7 14.01 4.08 13.08
C LEU A 7 13.84 2.91 12.11
N VAL A 8 14.27 3.13 10.88
CA VAL A 8 14.24 2.15 9.79
C VAL A 8 15.66 2.05 9.22
N LYS A 9 16.20 0.84 9.13
CA LYS A 9 17.50 0.59 8.50
C LYS A 9 17.32 0.13 7.07
N LEU A 10 17.87 0.85 6.10
CA LEU A 10 17.79 0.54 4.67
C LEU A 10 19.14 0.77 4.02
N HIS A 11 19.63 -0.19 3.24
CA HIS A 11 20.89 -0.08 2.50
C HIS A 11 22.08 0.42 3.35
N GLY A 12 22.18 -0.05 4.61
CA GLY A 12 23.24 0.37 5.55
C GLY A 12 23.03 1.74 6.22
N GLN A 13 21.98 2.48 5.87
CA GLN A 13 21.63 3.77 6.49
C GLN A 13 20.52 3.60 7.53
N THR A 14 20.59 4.40 8.60
CA THR A 14 19.51 4.47 9.60
C THR A 14 18.74 5.76 9.42
N LEU A 15 17.47 5.65 8.99
CA LEU A 15 16.57 6.76 8.79
C LEU A 15 15.53 6.81 9.91
N THR A 16 15.03 8.00 10.22
CA THR A 16 13.77 8.11 10.97
C THR A 16 12.61 7.65 10.09
N LEU A 17 11.53 7.17 10.69
CA LEU A 17 10.34 6.77 9.92
C LEU A 17 9.77 7.92 9.08
N ASN A 18 9.93 9.16 9.55
CA ASN A 18 9.53 10.35 8.78
C ASN A 18 10.45 10.57 7.57
N ALA A 19 11.77 10.52 7.77
CA ALA A 19 12.73 10.63 6.68
C ALA A 19 12.56 9.50 5.64
N PHE A 20 12.33 8.26 6.10
CA PHE A 20 11.95 7.13 5.26
C PHE A 20 10.69 7.42 4.43
N ALA A 21 9.62 7.90 5.07
CA ALA A 21 8.36 8.20 4.40
C ALA A 21 8.55 9.25 3.29
N SER A 22 9.27 10.33 3.58
CA SER A 22 9.62 11.37 2.60
C SER A 22 10.50 10.86 1.47
N ALA A 23 11.56 10.09 1.78
CA ALA A 23 12.51 9.59 0.80
C ALA A 23 11.87 8.67 -0.25
N TYR A 24 10.89 7.87 0.14
CA TYR A 24 10.24 6.90 -0.76
C TYR A 24 8.84 7.36 -1.23
N GLY A 25 8.45 8.61 -0.96
CA GLY A 25 7.14 9.15 -1.37
C GLY A 25 5.97 8.35 -0.80
N ILE A 26 6.09 7.92 0.45
CA ILE A 26 5.09 7.15 1.20
C ILE A 26 4.44 8.08 2.22
N PRO A 27 3.10 8.09 2.37
CA PRO A 27 2.46 8.83 3.46
C PRO A 27 2.96 8.34 4.82
N TYR A 28 3.31 9.26 5.73
CA TYR A 28 3.79 8.89 7.07
C TYR A 28 2.83 7.97 7.82
N SER A 29 1.52 8.21 7.69
CA SER A 29 0.47 7.36 8.27
C SER A 29 0.52 5.92 7.76
N THR A 30 0.82 5.72 6.47
CA THR A 30 1.04 4.40 5.88
C THR A 30 2.29 3.76 6.47
N ALA A 31 3.43 4.45 6.45
CA ALA A 31 4.67 3.94 7.01
C ALA A 31 4.51 3.54 8.50
N LEU A 32 3.86 4.39 9.30
CA LEU A 32 3.54 4.15 10.71
C LEU A 32 2.62 2.95 10.90
N ARG A 33 1.57 2.81 10.09
CA ARG A 33 0.66 1.66 10.16
C ARG A 33 1.39 0.33 9.95
N TYR A 34 2.24 0.24 8.93
CA TYR A 34 3.01 -0.99 8.68
C TYR A 34 4.10 -1.19 9.73
N TYR A 35 4.75 -0.13 10.19
CA TYR A 35 5.69 -0.22 11.31
C TYR A 35 5.00 -0.75 12.58
N ASN A 36 3.80 -0.28 12.92
CA ASN A 36 3.07 -0.78 14.09
C ASN A 36 2.62 -2.24 13.93
N ARG A 37 2.52 -2.75 12.69
CA ARG A 37 2.25 -4.17 12.40
C ARG A 37 3.49 -5.07 12.48
N GLY A 38 4.65 -4.52 12.83
CA GLY A 38 5.89 -5.27 12.99
C GLY A 38 6.81 -5.30 11.76
N PHE A 39 6.41 -4.72 10.63
CA PHE A 39 7.28 -4.64 9.44
C PHE A 39 8.45 -3.67 9.70
N ARG A 40 9.67 -4.07 9.36
CA ARG A 40 10.90 -3.30 9.61
C ARG A 40 11.78 -3.25 8.37
N ASN A 41 12.65 -2.24 8.27
CA ASN A 41 13.77 -2.19 7.31
C ASN A 41 13.32 -2.42 5.86
N GLU A 42 14.07 -3.22 5.09
CA GLU A 42 13.75 -3.64 3.71
C GLU A 42 12.32 -4.18 3.60
N GLN A 43 11.91 -5.05 4.54
CA GLN A 43 10.58 -5.65 4.55
C GLN A 43 9.46 -4.59 4.66
N LEU A 44 9.69 -3.50 5.38
CA LEU A 44 8.74 -2.39 5.47
C LEU A 44 8.54 -1.73 4.10
N LEU A 45 9.64 -1.46 3.38
CA LEU A 45 9.59 -0.87 2.05
C LEU A 45 8.92 -1.83 1.06
N GLU A 46 9.39 -3.07 0.97
CA GLU A 46 8.86 -4.10 0.07
C GLU A 46 7.35 -4.29 0.25
N THR A 47 6.89 -4.46 1.49
CA THR A 47 5.47 -4.69 1.78
C THR A 47 4.60 -3.51 1.35
N ILE A 48 5.08 -2.28 1.55
CA ILE A 48 4.36 -1.07 1.15
C ILE A 48 4.30 -0.97 -0.37
N LEU A 49 5.42 -1.20 -1.07
CA LEU A 49 5.48 -1.13 -2.53
C LEU A 49 4.64 -2.23 -3.20
N GLN A 50 4.74 -3.48 -2.73
CA GLN A 50 3.93 -4.59 -3.25
C GLN A 50 2.43 -4.30 -3.18
N LYS A 51 1.95 -3.71 -2.07
CA LYS A 51 0.53 -3.35 -1.92
C LYS A 51 0.14 -2.11 -2.74
N ARG A 52 1.08 -1.23 -3.06
CA ARG A 52 0.82 -0.05 -3.90
C ARG A 52 0.68 -0.42 -5.38
N PHE A 53 1.44 -1.42 -5.84
CA PHE A 53 1.47 -1.84 -7.25
C PHE A 53 0.70 -3.13 -7.53
N SER A 54 -0.09 -3.64 -6.57
CA SER A 54 -0.87 -4.85 -6.79
C SER A 54 -1.94 -4.60 -7.85
N THR A 55 -1.68 -5.10 -9.06
CA THR A 55 -2.68 -5.18 -10.12
C THR A 55 -3.81 -6.09 -9.68
N ILE A 56 -5.01 -5.83 -10.19
CA ILE A 56 -6.18 -6.68 -9.93
C ILE A 56 -6.52 -7.46 -11.20
N GLN A 57 -6.92 -8.71 -11.03
CA GLN A 57 -7.45 -9.52 -12.12
C GLN A 57 -8.96 -9.65 -11.94
N VAL A 58 -9.72 -9.34 -13.00
CA VAL A 58 -11.18 -9.40 -13.02
C VAL A 58 -11.63 -9.91 -14.39
N LYS A 59 -12.44 -10.98 -14.42
CA LYS A 59 -12.88 -11.66 -15.66
C LYS A 59 -11.76 -11.94 -16.67
N GLY A 60 -10.61 -12.42 -16.20
CA GLY A 60 -9.46 -12.73 -17.07
C GLY A 60 -8.70 -11.52 -17.62
N ARG A 61 -8.99 -10.30 -17.13
CA ARG A 61 -8.26 -9.07 -17.49
C ARG A 61 -7.54 -8.49 -16.29
N THR A 62 -6.37 -7.91 -16.54
CA THR A 62 -5.53 -7.27 -15.51
C THR A 62 -5.69 -5.76 -15.58
N PHE A 63 -5.98 -5.12 -14.44
CA PHE A 63 -6.10 -3.67 -14.31
C PHE A 63 -5.11 -3.13 -13.27
N LYS A 64 -4.67 -1.88 -13.43
CA LYS A 64 -3.75 -1.23 -12.48
C LYS A 64 -4.47 -0.84 -11.19
N THR A 65 -5.75 -0.45 -11.29
CA THR A 65 -6.55 -0.06 -10.12
C THR A 65 -7.97 -0.60 -10.17
N LYS A 66 -8.59 -0.74 -8.99
CA LYS A 66 -10.03 -1.05 -8.86
C LYS A 66 -10.92 0.01 -9.54
N LYS A 67 -10.47 1.26 -9.57
CA LYS A 67 -11.22 2.35 -10.20
C LYS A 67 -11.22 2.22 -11.73
N GLU A 68 -10.06 1.93 -12.30
CA GLU A 68 -9.90 1.65 -13.73
C GLU A 68 -10.75 0.45 -14.16
N ALA A 69 -10.73 -0.64 -13.38
CA ALA A 69 -11.60 -1.78 -13.65
C ALA A 69 -13.09 -1.41 -13.55
N ALA A 70 -13.51 -0.65 -12.53
CA ALA A 70 -14.90 -0.20 -12.42
C ALA A 70 -15.35 0.63 -13.63
N GLN A 71 -14.50 1.55 -14.09
CA GLN A 71 -14.74 2.35 -15.29
C GLN A 71 -14.84 1.47 -16.54
N TYR A 72 -13.94 0.50 -16.70
CA TYR A 72 -13.97 -0.44 -17.83
C TYR A 72 -15.28 -1.25 -17.90
N PHE A 73 -15.82 -1.67 -16.75
CA PHE A 73 -17.09 -2.40 -16.68
C PHE A 73 -18.33 -1.49 -16.65
N ASN A 74 -18.20 -0.17 -16.84
CA ASN A 74 -19.27 0.82 -16.72
C ASN A 74 -20.03 0.73 -15.38
N MET A 75 -19.29 0.48 -14.30
CA MET A 75 -19.85 0.40 -12.95
C MET A 75 -19.38 1.56 -12.09
N SER A 76 -20.25 2.00 -11.18
CA SER A 76 -19.79 2.84 -10.07
C SER A 76 -18.75 2.09 -9.24
N TYR A 77 -17.79 2.81 -8.66
CA TYR A 77 -16.75 2.21 -7.82
C TYR A 77 -17.35 1.37 -6.68
N SER A 78 -18.43 1.87 -6.06
CA SER A 78 -19.15 1.20 -4.97
C SER A 78 -19.79 -0.11 -5.43
N THR A 79 -20.47 -0.11 -6.58
CA THR A 79 -21.09 -1.32 -7.16
C THR A 79 -20.03 -2.35 -7.51
N PHE A 80 -18.93 -1.91 -8.11
CA PHE A 80 -17.81 -2.77 -8.45
C PHE A 80 -17.21 -3.44 -7.21
N LEU A 81 -16.93 -2.68 -6.15
CA LEU A 81 -16.42 -3.23 -4.90
C LEU A 81 -17.36 -4.27 -4.29
N ARG A 82 -18.66 -3.99 -4.23
CA ARG A 82 -19.67 -4.92 -3.72
C ARG A 82 -19.69 -6.22 -4.51
N LYS A 83 -19.68 -6.14 -5.85
CA LYS A 83 -19.68 -7.33 -6.71
C LYS A 83 -18.39 -8.15 -6.58
N MET A 84 -17.24 -7.48 -6.45
CA MET A 84 -15.96 -8.14 -6.21
C MET A 84 -15.94 -8.88 -4.86
N GLN A 85 -16.48 -8.26 -3.81
CA GLN A 85 -16.60 -8.88 -2.49
C GLN A 85 -17.54 -10.10 -2.50
N ASN A 86 -18.63 -10.01 -3.29
CA ASN A 86 -19.58 -11.10 -3.46
C ASN A 86 -19.16 -12.16 -4.49
N LYS A 87 -17.92 -12.08 -5.03
CA LYS A 87 -17.39 -12.98 -6.09
C LYS A 87 -18.27 -13.05 -7.35
N GLN A 88 -18.92 -11.95 -7.71
CA GLN A 88 -19.79 -11.83 -8.89
C GLN A 88 -19.07 -11.19 -10.10
N LEU A 89 -17.73 -11.09 -10.04
CA LEU A 89 -16.85 -10.53 -11.06
C LEU A 89 -15.73 -11.50 -11.40
#